data_AF-A0A524DCF9-F1
#
_entry.id   AF-A0A524DCF9-F1
#
_cell.length_a   1.000
_cell.length_b   1.000
_cell.length_c   1.000
_cell.angle_alpha   90.00
_cell.angle_beta   90.00
_cell.angle_gamma   90.00
#
_symmetry.space_group_name_H-M   'P 1'
#
loop_
_entity.id
_entity.type
_entity.pdbx_description
1 polymer ?
#
loop_
_entity_poly.entity_id
_entity_poly.type
_entity_poly.pdbx_seq_one_letter_code
_entity_poly.pdbx_strand_id
1 'polypeptide(L)'
;MFSQSKHPIEGDYVETKNDNFIFDVKGLRHPKDRTICFLRFIPNPDGDRERNGKIYKKIYDLQERYVFLQDNSPKYLFYSQNYDLKLQGVQNKDIKKIYTPYEFFKRLKEMKVLSEAQQKSINLCNLLINQGNLSEGSIGITGSQMVNLNKKE
;
A
#
# COMPACT_ATOMS: atom_id res chain seq x y z
N MET A 1 -19.78 1.05 -14.59
CA MET A 1 -19.69 1.91 -13.38
C MET A 1 -19.69 1.03 -12.15
N PHE A 2 -18.53 0.72 -11.57
CA PHE A 2 -18.44 0.07 -10.26
C PHE A 2 -17.90 1.09 -9.25
N SER A 3 -18.78 1.96 -8.77
CA SER A 3 -18.54 2.74 -7.57
C SER A 3 -19.01 1.91 -6.36
N GLN A 4 -18.29 0.84 -6.04
CA GLN A 4 -18.34 0.32 -4.68
C GLN A 4 -17.26 1.08 -3.90
N SER A 5 -17.62 1.61 -2.73
CA SER A 5 -16.66 2.01 -1.72
C SER A 5 -15.84 0.78 -1.34
N LYS A 6 -14.77 0.50 -2.08
CA LYS A 6 -13.97 -0.70 -1.91
C LYS A 6 -13.26 -0.55 -0.58
N HIS A 7 -13.70 -1.32 0.42
CA HIS A 7 -12.97 -1.42 1.67
C HIS A 7 -11.59 -1.99 1.35
N PRO A 8 -10.50 -1.33 1.80
CA PRO A 8 -9.17 -1.86 1.58
C PRO A 8 -9.07 -3.27 2.17
N ILE A 9 -8.34 -4.15 1.51
CA ILE A 9 -8.04 -5.50 1.99
C ILE A 9 -6.53 -5.74 1.99
N GLU A 10 -6.12 -6.85 2.59
CA GLU A 10 -4.72 -7.25 2.58
C GLU A 10 -4.07 -7.20 1.18
N GLY A 11 -2.90 -6.57 1.12
CA GLY A 11 -2.16 -6.34 -0.12
C GLY A 11 -2.41 -4.96 -0.75
N ASP A 12 -3.52 -4.30 -0.40
CA ASP A 12 -3.75 -2.89 -0.73
C ASP A 12 -2.87 -1.97 0.10
N TYR A 13 -2.59 -0.77 -0.41
CA TYR A 13 -1.99 0.31 0.36
C TYR A 13 -2.97 1.47 0.53
N VAL A 14 -2.87 2.21 1.64
CA VAL A 14 -3.61 3.45 1.87
C VAL A 14 -2.65 4.63 2.03
N GLU A 15 -2.95 5.74 1.38
CA GLU A 15 -2.25 7.02 1.56
C GLU A 15 -3.12 7.98 2.38
N THR A 16 -2.51 8.69 3.33
CA THR A 16 -3.21 9.64 4.21
C THR A 16 -3.33 11.03 3.60
N LYS A 17 -4.39 11.76 3.96
CA LYS A 17 -4.69 13.11 3.42
C LYS A 17 -3.64 14.15 3.79
N ASN A 18 -3.27 14.24 5.07
CA ASN A 18 -2.49 15.36 5.59
C ASN A 18 -1.00 15.04 5.68
N ASP A 19 -0.64 13.81 6.07
CA ASP A 19 0.75 13.47 6.37
C ASP A 19 1.49 12.88 5.15
N ASN A 20 0.75 12.50 4.09
CA ASN A 20 1.27 11.77 2.92
C ASN A 20 1.96 10.45 3.31
N PHE A 21 1.59 9.86 4.45
CA PHE A 21 2.06 8.54 4.86
C PHE A 21 1.38 7.48 4.03
N ILE A 22 2.10 6.40 3.75
CA ILE A 22 1.58 5.25 3.03
C ILE A 22 1.68 4.03 3.94
N PHE A 23 0.55 3.35 4.13
CA PHE A 23 0.45 2.16 4.95
C PHE A 23 0.13 0.94 4.08
N ASP A 24 0.67 -0.22 4.44
CA ASP A 24 0.27 -1.51 3.87
C ASP A 24 -0.87 -2.13 4.68
N VAL A 25 -1.99 -2.45 4.02
CA VAL A 25 -3.20 -2.99 4.66
C VAL A 25 -2.96 -4.45 5.09
N LYS A 26 -3.45 -4.79 6.28
CA LYS A 26 -3.31 -6.12 6.87
C LYS A 26 -4.64 -6.69 7.33
N GLY A 27 -4.91 -7.94 6.92
CA GLY A 27 -6.17 -8.62 7.14
C GLY A 27 -7.27 -8.21 6.17
N LEU A 28 -8.39 -8.93 6.24
CA LEU A 28 -9.58 -8.74 5.39
C LEU A 28 -10.73 -8.05 6.12
N ARG A 29 -10.67 -8.01 7.45
CA ARG A 29 -11.72 -7.47 8.32
C ARG A 29 -11.18 -6.29 9.09
N HIS A 30 -11.92 -5.20 9.08
CA HIS A 30 -11.54 -3.97 9.74
C HIS A 30 -12.69 -3.44 10.60
N PRO A 31 -12.40 -2.64 11.65
CA PRO A 31 -13.43 -1.89 12.35
C PRO A 31 -14.19 -0.96 11.39
N LYS A 32 -15.43 -0.60 11.73
CA LYS A 32 -16.29 0.22 10.83
C LYS A 32 -15.70 1.59 10.50
N ASP A 33 -14.91 2.17 11.41
CA ASP A 33 -14.41 3.54 11.33
C ASP A 33 -13.00 3.66 10.73
N ARG A 34 -12.26 2.56 10.59
CA ARG A 34 -10.84 2.58 10.20
C ARG A 34 -10.40 1.33 9.45
N THR A 35 -9.30 1.45 8.73
CA THR A 35 -8.60 0.34 8.08
C THR A 35 -7.38 -0.06 8.90
N ILE A 36 -7.23 -1.36 9.20
CA ILE A 36 -6.02 -1.89 9.86
C ILE A 36 -4.91 -1.94 8.81
N CYS A 37 -3.85 -1.18 9.05
CA CYS A 37 -2.75 -1.02 8.11
C CYS A 37 -1.50 -0.55 8.84
N PHE A 38 -0.34 -0.91 8.32
CA PHE A 38 0.95 -0.66 8.98
C PHE A 38 1.77 0.34 8.18
N LEU A 39 2.39 1.29 8.86
CA LEU A 39 3.16 2.35 8.23
C LEU A 39 4.29 1.76 7.39
N ARG A 40 4.41 2.17 6.14
CA ARG A 40 5.39 1.61 5.21
C ARG A 40 6.31 2.67 4.64
N PHE A 41 5.77 3.84 4.26
CA PHE A 41 6.55 4.95 3.72
C PHE A 41 6.14 6.27 4.38
N ILE A 42 7.15 7.08 4.68
CA ILE A 42 7.00 8.43 5.23
C ILE A 42 7.74 9.43 4.33
N PRO A 43 7.22 10.66 4.13
CA PRO A 43 8.04 11.75 3.63
C PRO A 43 9.22 11.97 4.58
N ASN A 44 10.43 11.95 4.04
CA ASN A 44 11.64 12.14 4.82
C ASN A 44 12.76 12.66 3.87
N PRO A 45 13.37 13.82 4.13
CA PRO A 45 14.46 14.37 3.33
C PRO A 45 15.67 13.45 3.20
N ASP A 46 15.95 12.64 4.22
CA ASP A 46 17.05 11.66 4.25
C ASP A 46 16.65 10.30 3.64
N GLY A 47 15.49 10.25 2.98
CA GLY A 47 15.01 9.07 2.29
C GLY A 47 15.77 8.78 0.99
N ASP A 48 15.66 7.54 0.54
CA ASP A 48 16.34 7.00 -0.65
C ASP A 48 15.36 6.72 -1.81
N ARG A 49 14.14 7.24 -1.72
CA ARG A 49 13.06 7.04 -2.69
C ARG A 49 12.42 8.37 -3.03
N GLU A 50 12.04 8.55 -4.29
CA GLU A 50 11.46 9.79 -4.78
C GLU A 50 10.14 9.52 -5.49
N ARG A 51 9.12 10.33 -5.20
CA ARG A 51 7.82 10.29 -5.88
C ARG A 51 7.27 11.70 -6.04
N ASN A 52 7.06 12.13 -7.28
CA ASN A 52 6.51 13.43 -7.63
C ASN A 52 7.26 14.59 -6.94
N GLY A 53 8.60 14.56 -6.95
CA GLY A 53 9.46 15.56 -6.31
C GLY A 53 9.51 15.53 -4.78
N LYS A 54 8.88 14.53 -4.13
CA LYS A 54 8.99 14.32 -2.68
C LYS A 54 9.87 13.12 -2.36
N ILE A 55 10.74 13.27 -1.37
CA ILE A 55 11.63 12.21 -0.87
C ILE A 55 10.91 11.41 0.23
N TYR A 56 11.03 10.08 0.19
CA TYR A 56 10.43 9.16 1.13
C TYR A 56 11.47 8.19 1.72
N LYS A 57 11.29 7.86 3.00
CA LYS A 57 11.95 6.73 3.66
C LYS A 57 10.96 5.57 3.77
N LYS A 58 11.42 4.36 3.47
CA LYS A 58 10.69 3.12 3.79
C LYS A 58 11.09 2.64 5.17
N ILE A 59 10.12 2.43 6.07
CA ILE A 59 10.37 1.86 7.40
C ILE A 59 10.17 0.35 7.31
N TYR A 60 11.25 -0.41 7.50
CA TYR A 60 11.22 -1.86 7.36
C TYR A 60 10.78 -2.52 8.65
N ASP A 61 11.48 -2.22 9.73
CA ASP A 61 11.26 -2.80 11.05
C ASP A 61 9.86 -2.47 11.58
N LEU A 62 9.24 -3.43 12.26
CA LEU A 62 7.89 -3.26 12.79
C LEU A 62 7.89 -2.36 14.03
N GLN A 63 8.88 -2.49 14.90
CA GLN A 63 8.97 -1.68 16.11
C GLN A 63 9.27 -0.22 15.77
N GLU A 64 10.17 0.04 14.81
CA GLU A 64 10.46 1.39 14.30
C GLU A 64 9.19 2.09 13.81
N ARG A 65 8.25 1.36 13.17
CA ARG A 65 6.95 1.94 12.76
C ARG A 65 6.11 2.37 13.95
N TYR A 66 6.05 1.55 14.99
CA TYR A 66 5.29 1.85 16.20
C TYR A 66 5.89 3.04 16.94
N VAL A 67 7.21 3.05 17.13
CA VAL A 67 7.94 4.16 17.76
C VAL A 67 7.71 5.46 16.96
N PHE A 68 7.92 5.42 15.65
CA PHE A 68 7.70 6.59 14.79
C PHE A 68 6.27 7.14 14.93
N LEU A 69 5.26 6.28 14.88
CA LEU A 69 3.87 6.72 15.01
C LEU A 69 3.56 7.23 16.42
N GLN A 70 4.11 6.62 17.46
CA GLN A 70 3.93 7.08 18.84
C GLN A 70 4.46 8.50 19.02
N ASP A 71 5.63 8.79 18.46
CA ASP A 71 6.30 10.08 18.64
C ASP A 71 5.74 11.17 17.71
N ASN A 72 5.33 10.82 16.49
CA ASN A 72 5.02 11.80 15.45
C ASN A 72 3.53 11.86 15.07
N SER A 73 2.77 10.78 15.22
CA SER A 73 1.38 10.70 14.76
C SER A 73 0.57 9.64 15.52
N PRO A 74 0.40 9.78 16.85
CA PRO A 74 -0.22 8.76 17.68
C PRO A 74 -1.69 8.49 17.31
N LYS A 75 -2.33 9.39 16.57
CA LYS A 75 -3.68 9.24 15.99
C LYS A 75 -3.87 7.97 15.14
N TYR A 76 -2.78 7.42 14.59
CA TYR A 76 -2.80 6.18 13.80
C TYR A 76 -2.64 4.91 14.63
N LEU A 77 -2.51 5.02 15.95
CA LEU A 77 -2.44 3.91 16.87
C LEU A 77 -3.75 3.75 17.62
N PHE A 78 -4.20 2.52 17.82
CA PHE A 78 -5.41 2.23 18.58
C PHE A 78 -5.38 0.84 19.20
N TYR A 79 -6.16 0.65 20.26
CA TYR A 79 -6.35 -0.68 20.82
C TYR A 79 -7.52 -1.38 20.12
N SER A 80 -7.29 -2.56 19.58
CA SER A 80 -8.36 -3.34 18.94
C SER A 80 -8.90 -4.35 19.92
N GLN A 81 -10.17 -4.22 20.30
CA GLN A 81 -10.85 -5.18 21.18
C GLN A 81 -10.93 -6.58 20.58
N ASN A 82 -11.07 -6.69 19.25
CA ASN A 82 -11.17 -7.99 18.58
C ASN A 82 -9.85 -8.77 18.60
N TYR A 83 -8.72 -8.08 18.65
CA TYR A 83 -7.39 -8.68 18.66
C TYR A 83 -6.70 -8.57 20.02
N ASP A 84 -7.31 -7.89 20.99
CA ASP A 84 -6.76 -7.62 22.32
C ASP A 84 -5.36 -6.98 22.29
N LEU A 85 -5.06 -6.17 21.27
CA LEU A 85 -3.72 -5.62 21.07
C LEU A 85 -3.72 -4.23 20.42
N LYS A 86 -2.66 -3.46 20.69
CA LYS A 86 -2.42 -2.14 20.08
C LYS A 86 -2.00 -2.32 18.62
N LEU A 87 -2.82 -1.79 17.71
CA LEU A 87 -2.64 -1.85 16.26
C LEU A 87 -2.42 -0.48 15.65
N GLN A 88 -1.92 -0.50 14.41
CA GLN A 88 -1.90 0.64 13.52
C GLN A 88 -3.18 0.65 12.66
N GLY A 89 -3.74 1.83 12.42
CA GLY A 89 -4.89 1.97 11.54
C GLY A 89 -5.21 3.41 11.19
N VAL A 90 -5.71 3.60 9.97
CA VAL A 90 -6.09 4.90 9.44
C VAL A 90 -7.61 5.00 9.43
N GLN A 91 -8.17 6.06 10.05
CA GLN A 91 -9.61 6.29 10.00
C GLN A 91 -10.06 6.48 8.54
N ASN A 92 -11.22 5.95 8.18
CA ASN A 92 -11.68 5.95 6.79
C ASN A 92 -11.79 7.37 6.21
N LYS A 93 -12.13 8.35 7.05
CA LYS A 93 -12.17 9.77 6.67
C LYS A 93 -10.80 10.40 6.38
N ASP A 94 -9.71 9.82 6.88
CA ASP A 94 -8.34 10.34 6.73
C ASP A 94 -7.60 9.69 5.54
N ILE A 95 -8.22 8.70 4.90
CA ILE A 95 -7.70 8.05 3.70
C ILE A 95 -7.90 8.98 2.50
N LYS A 96 -6.80 9.31 1.82
CA LYS A 96 -6.76 10.08 0.57
C LYS A 96 -6.97 9.18 -0.64
N LYS A 97 -6.26 8.05 -0.66
CA LYS A 97 -6.23 7.14 -1.80
C LYS A 97 -5.98 5.71 -1.34
N ILE A 98 -6.66 4.78 -1.99
CA ILE A 98 -6.43 3.35 -1.88
C ILE A 98 -5.73 2.89 -3.16
N TYR A 99 -4.65 2.13 -3.01
CA TYR A 99 -3.93 1.50 -4.11
C TYR A 99 -4.18 0.01 -4.01
N THR A 100 -4.68 -0.60 -5.10
CA THR A 100 -4.96 -2.03 -5.12
C THR A 100 -4.02 -2.75 -6.09
N PRO A 101 -3.58 -3.99 -5.79
CA PRO A 101 -2.70 -4.75 -6.67
C PRO A 101 -3.27 -4.99 -8.07
N TYR A 102 -4.59 -5.24 -8.14
CA TYR A 102 -5.30 -5.47 -9.39
C TYR A 102 -5.30 -4.23 -10.29
N GLU A 103 -5.69 -3.07 -9.75
CA GLU A 103 -5.70 -1.82 -10.52
C GLU A 103 -4.30 -1.43 -10.96
N PHE A 104 -3.28 -1.74 -10.15
CA PHE A 104 -1.90 -1.49 -10.54
C PHE A 104 -1.45 -2.40 -11.69
N PHE A 105 -1.75 -3.70 -11.64
CA PHE A 105 -1.44 -4.63 -12.73
C PHE A 105 -2.14 -4.21 -14.04
N LYS A 106 -3.43 -3.85 -13.97
CA LYS A 106 -4.16 -3.33 -15.13
C LYS A 106 -3.50 -2.07 -15.70
N ARG A 107 -3.15 -1.10 -14.84
CA ARG A 107 -2.45 0.12 -15.27
C ARG A 107 -1.12 -0.19 -15.94
N LEU A 108 -0.34 -1.13 -15.41
CA LEU A 108 0.94 -1.50 -15.99
C LEU A 108 0.80 -2.06 -17.42
N LYS A 109 -0.25 -2.84 -17.71
CA LYS A 109 -0.53 -3.33 -19.07
C LYS A 109 -0.83 -2.21 -20.07
N GLU A 110 -1.32 -1.06 -19.60
CA GLU A 110 -1.70 0.09 -20.43
C GLU A 110 -0.54 1.10 -20.62
N MET A 111 0.55 0.96 -19.85
CA MET A 111 1.70 1.86 -19.92
C MET A 111 2.58 1.58 -21.15
N LYS A 112 2.99 2.66 -21.84
CA LYS A 112 3.90 2.57 -22.99
C LYS A 112 5.36 2.32 -22.62
N VAL A 113 5.77 2.79 -21.45
CA VAL A 113 7.15 2.70 -20.95
C VAL A 113 7.11 2.03 -19.59
N LEU A 114 7.88 0.96 -19.45
CA LEU A 114 7.99 0.15 -18.25
C LEU A 114 9.46 0.05 -17.86
N SER A 115 9.75 0.10 -16.56
CA SER A 115 11.05 -0.33 -16.03
C SER A 115 11.24 -1.83 -16.19
N GLU A 116 12.49 -2.30 -16.14
CA GLU A 116 12.82 -3.73 -16.22
C GLU A 116 12.07 -4.54 -15.15
N ALA A 117 12.06 -4.05 -13.90
CA ALA A 117 11.33 -4.68 -12.81
C ALA A 117 9.81 -4.74 -13.04
N GLN A 118 9.21 -3.71 -13.65
CA GLN A 118 7.78 -3.74 -14.02
C GLN A 118 7.51 -4.75 -15.13
N GLN A 119 8.37 -4.81 -16.16
CA GLN A 119 8.25 -5.77 -17.25
C GLN A 119 8.33 -7.21 -16.73
N LYS A 120 9.29 -7.50 -15.86
CA LYS A 120 9.41 -8.81 -15.18
C LYS A 120 8.16 -9.16 -14.38
N SER A 121 7.60 -8.18 -13.66
CA SER A 121 6.38 -8.38 -12.87
C SER A 121 5.15 -8.69 -13.74
N ILE A 122 4.98 -7.98 -14.86
CA ILE A 122 3.90 -8.27 -15.83
C ILE A 122 4.09 -9.66 -16.44
N ASN A 123 5.31 -9.99 -16.87
CA ASN A 123 5.61 -11.27 -17.50
C ASN A 123 5.31 -12.44 -16.54
N LEU A 124 5.67 -12.29 -15.26
CA LEU A 124 5.33 -13.28 -14.23
C LEU A 124 3.81 -13.42 -14.06
N CYS A 125 3.07 -12.32 -13.99
CA CYS A 125 1.61 -12.38 -13.87
C CYS A 125 0.98 -13.07 -15.08
N ASN A 126 1.40 -12.73 -16.30
CA ASN A 126 0.91 -13.34 -17.52
C ASN A 126 1.25 -14.83 -17.60
N LEU A 127 2.44 -15.23 -17.14
CA LEU A 127 2.81 -16.64 -17.03
C LEU A 127 1.86 -17.39 -16.10
N LEU A 128 1.60 -16.85 -14.91
CA LEU A 128 0.69 -17.47 -13.93
C LEU A 128 -0.76 -17.52 -14.44
N ILE A 129 -1.23 -16.47 -15.13
CA ILE A 129 -2.55 -16.45 -15.78
C ILE A 129 -2.66 -17.59 -16.79
N ASN A 130 -1.69 -17.68 -17.71
CA ASN A 130 -1.76 -18.63 -18.82
C ASN A 130 -1.56 -20.08 -18.37
N GLN A 131 -0.61 -20.34 -17.47
CA GLN A 131 -0.30 -21.70 -17.00
C GLN A 131 -1.28 -22.18 -15.93
N GLY A 132 -1.83 -21.26 -15.12
CA GLY A 132 -2.78 -21.57 -14.05
C GLY A 132 -4.25 -21.50 -14.46
N ASN A 133 -4.56 -21.13 -15.71
CA ASN A 133 -5.92 -20.83 -16.17
C ASN A 133 -6.65 -19.85 -15.23
N LEU A 134 -5.93 -18.83 -14.74
CA LEU A 134 -6.46 -17.84 -13.81
C LEU A 134 -7.18 -16.73 -14.56
N SER A 135 -8.23 -16.17 -13.96
CA SER A 135 -8.81 -14.94 -14.49
C SER A 135 -7.83 -13.77 -14.27
N GLU A 136 -7.79 -12.80 -15.17
CA GLU A 136 -7.00 -11.58 -14.93
C GLU A 136 -7.46 -10.83 -13.66
N GLY A 137 -8.74 -10.97 -13.30
CA GLY A 137 -9.32 -10.38 -12.08
C GLY A 137 -8.81 -10.99 -10.77
N SER A 138 -8.16 -12.15 -10.83
CA SER A 138 -7.68 -12.88 -9.64
C SER A 138 -6.20 -12.65 -9.31
N ILE A 139 -5.51 -11.78 -10.06
CA ILE A 139 -4.09 -11.50 -9.84
C ILE A 139 -3.81 -9.99 -9.78
N GLY A 140 -2.72 -9.63 -9.13
CA GLY A 140 -2.28 -8.24 -9.04
C GLY A 140 -0.83 -8.13 -8.58
N ILE A 141 -0.27 -6.93 -8.70
CA ILE A 141 1.12 -6.64 -8.30
C ILE A 141 1.08 -5.67 -7.12
N THR A 142 1.74 -6.03 -6.01
CA THR A 142 1.86 -5.16 -4.83
C THR A 142 3.30 -4.69 -4.63
N GLY A 143 3.57 -3.97 -3.55
CA GLY A 143 4.91 -3.51 -3.18
C GLY A 143 5.16 -2.05 -3.53
N SER A 144 6.44 -1.66 -3.56
CA SER A 144 6.84 -0.27 -3.78
C SER A 144 6.47 0.26 -5.18
N GLN A 145 6.38 -0.62 -6.18
CA GLN A 145 6.06 -0.21 -7.55
C GLN A 145 4.63 0.35 -7.64
N MET A 146 3.70 -0.22 -6.87
CA MET A 146 2.29 0.15 -6.85
C MET A 146 2.07 1.62 -6.49
N VAL A 147 2.96 2.16 -5.64
CA VAL A 147 2.95 3.54 -5.17
C VAL A 147 4.09 4.38 -5.74
N ASN A 148 4.79 3.91 -6.78
CA ASN A 148 5.92 4.60 -7.42
C ASN A 148 7.04 4.97 -6.43
N LEU A 149 7.40 4.08 -5.51
CA LEU A 149 8.47 4.25 -4.52
C LEU A 149 9.52 3.14 -4.58
N ASN A 150 9.75 2.61 -5.79
CA ASN A 150 10.90 1.73 -6.02
C ASN A 150 12.18 2.54 -5.88
N LYS A 151 13.27 1.88 -5.47
CA LYS A 151 14.59 2.48 -5.65
C LYS A 151 14.84 2.61 -7.14
N LYS A 152 15.47 3.72 -7.55
CA LYS A 152 16.06 3.82 -8.89
C LYS A 152 17.17 2.75 -8.93
N GLU A 153 17.18 1.96 -10.01
CA GLU A 153 18.27 1.01 -10.30
C GLU A 153 19.56 1.75 -10.62
#